data_AF-A0A5B9W9S9-F1
#
_entry.id   AF-A0A5B9W9S9-F1
#
_cell.length_a   1.000
_cell.length_b   1.000
_cell.length_c   1.000
_cell.angle_alpha   90.00
_cell.angle_beta   90.00
_cell.angle_gamma   90.00
#
_symmetry.space_group_name_H-M   'P 1'
#
loop_
_entity.id
_entity.type
_entity.pdbx_description
1 polymer ?
#
loop_
_entity_poly.entity_id
_entity_poly.type
_entity_poly.pdbx_seq_one_letter_code
_entity_poly.pdbx_strand_id
1 'polypeptide(L)' 'MINRFEPCDPAVHALATRLARKCTDIIRPLLRQEEVGECLREMYFAIRCEIEKKPGRESEV' A
#
# COMPACT_ATOMS: atom_id res chain seq x y z
N MET A 1 1.68 7.43 -11.87
CA MET A 1 0.85 6.36 -11.27
C MET A 1 1.50 5.05 -11.59
N ILE A 2 1.83 4.23 -10.59
CA ILE A 2 2.37 2.89 -10.82
C ILE A 2 1.23 2.00 -11.32
N ASN A 3 1.48 1.22 -12.36
CA ASN A 3 0.50 0.31 -12.88
C ASN A 3 0.23 -0.79 -11.83
N ARG A 4 -1.03 -0.94 -11.40
CA ARG A 4 -1.41 -1.93 -10.36
C ARG A 4 -1.02 -3.36 -10.76
N PHE A 5 -0.84 -3.62 -12.05
CA PHE A 5 -0.52 -4.92 -12.63
C PHE A 5 0.96 -5.12 -12.97
N GLU A 6 1.83 -4.14 -12.70
CA GLU A 6 3.26 -4.31 -12.92
C GLU A 6 3.90 -5.23 -11.87
N PRO A 7 4.86 -6.08 -12.31
CA PRO A 7 5.70 -6.84 -11.39
C PRO A 7 6.44 -5.88 -10.45
N CYS A 8 6.40 -6.21 -9.15
CA CYS A 8 7.07 -5.47 -8.10
C CYS A 8 8.29 -6.28 -7.63
N ASP A 9 9.35 -5.59 -7.20
CA ASP A 9 10.47 -6.24 -6.52
C ASP A 9 9.96 -7.07 -5.32
N PRO A 10 10.38 -8.34 -5.16
CA PRO A 10 9.90 -9.20 -4.07
C PRO A 10 10.10 -8.62 -2.66
N ALA A 11 11.19 -7.88 -2.43
CA ALA A 11 11.46 -7.24 -1.15
C ALA A 11 10.49 -6.06 -0.91
N VAL A 12 10.20 -5.28 -1.95
CA VAL A 12 9.18 -4.21 -1.89
C VAL A 12 7.79 -4.81 -1.64
N HIS A 13 7.44 -5.90 -2.32
CA HIS A 13 6.17 -6.60 -2.10
C HIS A 13 6.01 -7.08 -0.65
N ALA A 14 7.05 -7.72 -0.09
CA ALA A 14 7.04 -8.20 1.28
C ALA A 14 6.92 -7.05 2.28
N LEU A 15 7.65 -5.95 2.04
CA LEU A 15 7.59 -4.75 2.89
C LEU A 15 6.21 -4.09 2.82
N ALA A 16 5.69 -3.83 1.62
CA ALA A 16 4.38 -3.21 1.41
C ALA A 16 3.25 -4.04 2.03
N THR A 17 3.29 -5.37 1.88
CA THR A 17 2.31 -6.28 2.49
C THR A 17 2.34 -6.20 4.02
N ARG A 18 3.54 -6.21 4.61
CA ARG A 18 3.71 -6.13 6.06
C ARG A 18 3.19 -4.80 6.61
N LEU A 19 3.50 -3.69 5.93
CA LEU A 19 3.04 -2.37 6.34
C LEU A 19 1.53 -2.22 6.16
N ALA A 20 0.97 -2.66 5.03
CA ALA A 20 -0.47 -2.63 4.78
C ALA A 20 -1.26 -3.35 5.87
N ARG A 21 -0.82 -4.55 6.27
CA ARG A 21 -1.44 -5.29 7.38
C ARG A 21 -1.41 -4.50 8.69
N LYS A 22 -0.26 -3.92 9.05
CA LYS A 22 -0.13 -3.11 10.26
C LYS A 22 -1.06 -1.89 10.24
N CYS A 23 -1.10 -1.18 9.10
CA CYS A 23 -1.98 -0.02 8.93
C CYS A 23 -3.45 -0.43 9.05
N THR A 24 -3.87 -1.49 8.34
CA THR A 24 -5.23 -2.02 8.43
C THR A 24 -5.59 -2.48 9.84
N ASP A 25 -4.68 -3.10 10.58
CA ASP A 25 -4.94 -3.51 11.97
C ASP A 25 -5.19 -2.30 12.90
N ILE A 26 -4.47 -1.19 12.69
CA ILE A 26 -4.66 0.06 13.45
C ILE A 26 -6.06 0.65 13.18
N ILE A 27 -6.49 0.67 11.92
CA ILE A 27 -7.77 1.29 11.54
C ILE A 27 -8.96 0.32 11.56
N ARG A 28 -8.72 -0.99 11.76
CA ARG A 28 -9.76 -2.03 11.81
C ARG A 28 -10.95 -1.68 12.72
N PRO A 29 -10.78 -1.03 13.90
CA PRO A 29 -11.92 -0.62 14.73
C PRO A 29 -12.88 0.37 14.07
N LEU A 30 -12.45 1.06 13.02
CA LEU A 30 -13.23 2.05 12.27
C LEU A 30 -13.88 1.47 11.01
N LEU A 31 -13.60 0.22 10.68
CA LEU A 31 -14.06 -0.44 9.45
C LEU A 31 -15.17 -1.45 9.76
N ARG A 32 -16.11 -1.58 8.83
CA ARG A 32 -16.98 -2.76 8.79
C ARG A 32 -16.19 -3.97 8.28
N GLN A 33 -16.64 -5.18 8.63
CA GLN A 33 -15.90 -6.41 8.31
C GLN A 33 -15.73 -6.59 6.80
N GLU A 34 -16.74 -6.23 6.01
CA GLU A 34 -16.72 -6.27 4.56
C GLU A 34 -15.71 -5.29 3.93
N GLU A 35 -15.34 -4.22 4.64
CA GLU A 35 -14.42 -3.18 4.16
C GLU A 35 -12.94 -3.54 4.39
N VAL A 36 -12.65 -4.48 5.30
CA VAL A 36 -11.27 -4.82 5.71
C VAL A 36 -10.44 -5.31 4.51
N GLY A 37 -11.04 -6.13 3.64
CA GLY A 37 -10.34 -6.68 2.47
C GLY A 37 -10.01 -5.61 1.43
N GLU A 38 -10.91 -4.66 1.21
CA GLU A 38 -10.68 -3.53 0.30
C GLU A 38 -9.65 -2.56 0.86
N CYS A 39 -9.77 -2.22 2.13
CA CYS A 39 -8.82 -1.40 2.85
C CYS A 39 -7.39 -1.95 2.77
N LEU A 40 -7.22 -3.25 3.01
CA LEU A 40 -5.90 -3.90 2.92
C LEU A 40 -5.28 -3.77 1.52
N ARG A 41 -6.09 -3.93 0.46
CA ARG A 41 -5.64 -3.79 -0.93
C ARG A 41 -5.22 -2.36 -1.23
N GLU A 42 -6.05 -1.38 -0.89
CA GLU A 42 -5.75 0.03 -1.15
C GLU A 42 -4.51 0.49 -0.34
N MET A 43 -4.39 0.08 0.92
CA MET A 43 -3.19 0.33 1.73
C MET A 43 -1.93 -0.25 1.09
N TYR A 44 -2.00 -1.51 0.62
CA TYR A 44 -0.89 -2.13 -0.10
C TYR A 44 -0.47 -1.32 -1.32
N PHE A 45 -1.42 -0.89 -2.16
CA PHE A 45 -1.10 -0.12 -3.37
C PHE A 45 -0.55 1.26 -3.06
N ALA A 46 -1.13 1.98 -2.08
CA ALA A 46 -0.64 3.28 -1.65
C ALA A 46 0.82 3.18 -1.17
N ILE A 47 1.10 2.21 -0.29
CA ILE A 47 2.45 2.00 0.26
C ILE A 47 3.43 1.60 -0.84
N ARG A 48 3.05 0.66 -1.72
CA ARG A 48 3.89 0.25 -2.85
C ARG A 48 4.21 1.44 -3.74
N CYS A 49 3.21 2.28 -4.04
CA CYS A 49 3.41 3.51 -4.80
C CYS A 49 4.43 4.44 -4.15
N GLU A 50 4.34 4.66 -2.84
CA GLU A 50 5.31 5.51 -2.14
C GLU A 50 6.72 4.93 -2.12
N ILE A 51 6.88 3.61 -1.96
CA ILE A 51 8.20 2.97 -1.92
C ILE A 51 8.87 2.97 -3.31
N GLU A 52 8.10 2.72 -4.36
CA GLU A 52 8.60 2.64 -5.74
C GLU A 52 8.74 4.02 -6.41
N LYS A 53 8.24 5.09 -5.79
CA LYS A 53 8.61 6.46 -6.19
C LYS A 53 10.12 6.61 -6.02
N LYS A 54 10.84 6.70 -7.15
CA LYS A 54 12.28 6.98 -7.14
C LYS A 54 12.56 8.29 -6.39
N PRO A 55 13.59 8.37 -5.54
CA PRO A 55 14.03 9.63 -4.95
C PRO A 55 14.45 10.57 -6.08
N GLY A 56 13.83 11.75 -6.15
CA GLY A 56 14.02 12.71 -7.25
C GLY A 56 12.77 13.03 -8.07
N ARG A 57 11.60 12.48 -7.70
CA ARG A 57 10.29 12.89 -8.24
C ARG A 57 9.36 13.42 -7.14
N GLU A 58 9.89 14.33 -6.34
CA GLU A 58 9.13 15.41 -5.72
C GLU A 58 8.87 16.43 -6.85
N SER A 59 7.72 17.05 -7.07
CA SER A 59 6.56 17.38 -6.26
C SER A 59 5.38 17.60 -7.21
N GLU A 60 4.16 17.48 -6.72
CA GLU A 60 3.06 18.39 -7.04
C GLU A 60 1.98 18.14 -5.98
N VAL A 61 2.05 18.95 -4.92
CA VAL A 61 0.94 19.24 -4.01
C VAL A 61 0.36 20.57 -4.46
#